data_AF-A0A1I7AFV6-F1
#
_entry.id   AF-A0A1I7AFV6-F1
#
_cell.length_a   1.000
_cell.length_b   1.000
_cell.length_c   1.000
_cell.angle_alpha   90.00
_cell.angle_beta   90.00
_cell.angle_gamma   90.00
#
_symmetry.space_group_name_H-M   'P 1'
#
loop_
_entity.id
_entity.type
_entity.pdbx_description
1 polymer ?
#
loop_
_entity_poly.entity_id
_entity_poly.type
_entity_poly.pdbx_seq_one_letter_code
_entity_poly.pdbx_strand_id
1 'polypeptide(L)'
;MKALLLLFTAFLSFNLAIGQNLEGSWRLTHQDGQEVKDMEYIKIYQDDYFAFGAKRVADNHFVSAGGGPFSYVDGKYLETLDFFTLDPFQVGKTNKYKLDWVNEKMVISSEINGKMLVEIWEKVSDEKNDLTGNWVITGRKRGEEISRSTPGARRTVKILSGGRFQWIAFNSETKEFSGTGGGTYTAKDGKYIENITFFSRDDSRVGASLDFNYEVKDGEWHHSGLSSKGDPIYEIWTPYAIGYTGK
;
A
#
# COMPACT_ATOMS: atom_id res chain seq x y z
N MET A 1 11.58 62.46 -34.41
CA MET A 1 12.27 61.16 -34.30
C MET A 1 11.55 60.34 -33.25
N LYS A 2 10.87 59.26 -33.65
CA LYS A 2 10.07 58.41 -32.76
C LYS A 2 10.98 57.34 -32.16
N ALA A 3 11.12 57.32 -30.83
CA ALA A 3 11.83 56.27 -30.12
C ALA A 3 10.94 55.02 -30.03
N LEU A 4 11.40 53.90 -30.60
CA LEU A 4 10.73 52.62 -30.52
C LEU A 4 11.25 51.89 -29.28
N LEU A 5 10.41 51.78 -28.25
CA LEU A 5 10.70 51.05 -27.03
C LEU A 5 10.41 49.56 -27.27
N LEU A 6 11.44 48.74 -27.40
CA LEU A 6 11.32 47.29 -27.47
C LEU A 6 11.15 46.72 -26.06
N LEU A 7 9.92 46.32 -25.73
CA LEU A 7 9.59 45.60 -24.50
C LEU A 7 9.97 44.12 -24.68
N PHE A 8 11.03 43.67 -24.01
CA PHE A 8 11.40 42.26 -23.93
C PHE A 8 10.52 41.59 -22.85
N THR A 9 9.41 40.97 -23.24
CA THR A 9 8.65 40.09 -22.34
C THR A 9 9.39 38.76 -22.21
N ALA A 10 10.09 38.58 -21.09
CA ALA A 10 10.64 37.30 -20.70
C ALA A 10 9.49 36.35 -20.35
N PHE A 11 9.22 35.38 -21.23
CA PHE A 11 8.41 34.22 -20.90
C PHE A 11 9.18 33.38 -19.87
N LEU A 12 8.84 33.52 -18.58
CA LEU A 12 9.18 32.52 -17.58
C LEU A 12 8.35 31.26 -17.87
N SER A 13 8.94 30.32 -18.58
CA SER A 13 8.46 28.94 -18.60
C SER A 13 8.71 28.34 -17.22
N PHE A 14 7.68 28.38 -16.36
CA PHE A 14 7.59 27.49 -15.21
C PHE A 14 7.55 26.07 -15.74
N ASN A 15 8.69 25.38 -15.73
CA ASN A 15 8.71 23.93 -15.79
C ASN A 15 8.04 23.46 -14.49
N LEU A 16 6.75 23.18 -14.56
CA LEU A 16 6.10 22.31 -13.58
C LEU A 16 6.82 20.96 -13.70
N ALA A 17 7.78 20.72 -12.81
CA ALA A 17 8.27 19.38 -12.57
C ALA A 17 7.07 18.58 -12.10
N ILE A 18 6.41 17.86 -13.01
CA ILE A 18 5.46 16.83 -12.64
C ILE A 18 6.30 15.78 -11.93
N GLY A 19 6.34 15.86 -10.60
CA GLY A 19 6.90 14.81 -9.78
C GLY A 19 6.15 13.52 -10.12
N GLN A 20 6.88 12.49 -10.54
CA GLN A 20 6.29 11.19 -10.83
C GLN A 20 5.68 10.64 -9.53
N ASN A 21 4.37 10.41 -9.56
CA ASN A 21 3.61 9.94 -8.40
C ASN A 21 3.78 8.43 -8.25
N LEU A 22 4.23 7.99 -7.07
CA LEU A 22 4.36 6.58 -6.72
C LEU A 22 3.02 5.89 -6.51
N GLU A 23 1.94 6.64 -6.24
CA GLU A 23 0.61 6.09 -5.98
C GLU A 23 0.15 5.09 -7.05
N GLY A 24 -0.57 4.08 -6.57
CA GLY A 24 -1.06 2.97 -7.35
C GLY A 24 -0.46 1.65 -6.90
N SER A 25 -0.63 0.64 -7.75
CA SER A 25 -0.09 -0.69 -7.54
C SER A 25 0.96 -1.04 -8.58
N TRP A 26 1.98 -1.77 -8.16
CA TRP A 26 3.17 -2.08 -8.92
C TRP A 26 3.50 -3.56 -8.79
N ARG A 27 3.98 -4.15 -9.88
CA ARG A 27 4.42 -5.56 -9.92
C ARG A 27 5.92 -5.63 -10.16
N LEU A 28 6.62 -6.41 -9.34
CA LEU A 28 8.04 -6.70 -9.57
C LEU A 28 8.17 -7.57 -10.81
N THR A 29 9.02 -7.14 -11.75
CA THR A 29 9.27 -7.89 -13.00
C THR A 29 10.68 -8.45 -13.05
N HIS A 30 11.65 -7.74 -12.47
CA HIS A 30 13.05 -8.17 -12.44
C HIS A 30 13.68 -7.83 -11.11
N GLN A 31 14.57 -8.69 -10.65
CA GLN A 31 15.43 -8.47 -9.50
C GLN A 31 16.85 -8.92 -9.82
N ASP A 32 17.83 -8.06 -9.53
CA ASP A 32 19.27 -8.33 -9.71
C ASP A 32 19.63 -8.82 -11.12
N GLY A 33 18.95 -8.24 -12.12
CA GLY A 33 19.12 -8.55 -13.54
C GLY A 33 18.38 -9.81 -14.02
N GLN A 34 17.68 -10.52 -13.15
CA GLN A 34 16.90 -11.70 -13.49
C GLN A 34 15.41 -11.41 -13.51
N GLU A 35 14.70 -12.00 -14.48
CA GLU A 35 13.24 -11.92 -14.55
C GLU A 35 12.61 -12.73 -13.41
N VAL A 36 11.60 -12.18 -12.74
CA VAL A 36 10.89 -12.82 -11.62
C VAL A 36 9.66 -13.54 -12.17
N LYS A 37 9.72 -14.88 -12.29
CA LYS A 37 8.64 -15.70 -12.87
C LYS A 37 7.89 -16.56 -11.87
N ASP A 38 8.60 -17.10 -10.89
CA ASP A 38 8.02 -18.06 -9.94
C ASP A 38 7.28 -17.38 -8.78
N MET A 39 7.42 -16.06 -8.69
CA MET A 39 6.91 -15.22 -7.62
C MET A 39 6.14 -14.04 -8.17
N GLU A 40 5.03 -13.67 -7.53
CA GLU A 40 4.35 -12.41 -7.76
C GLU A 40 4.54 -11.53 -6.53
N TYR A 41 5.15 -10.36 -6.71
CA TYR A 41 5.19 -9.29 -5.72
C TYR A 41 4.31 -8.16 -6.20
N ILE A 42 3.35 -7.76 -5.37
CA ILE A 42 2.55 -6.55 -5.58
C ILE A 42 2.91 -5.57 -4.48
N LYS A 43 3.38 -4.37 -4.86
CA LYS A 43 3.61 -3.24 -3.97
C LYS A 43 2.56 -2.17 -4.24
N ILE A 44 1.90 -1.69 -3.20
CA ILE A 44 0.86 -0.67 -3.24
C ILE A 44 1.43 0.57 -2.54
N TYR A 45 1.31 1.73 -3.19
CA TYR A 45 1.63 3.03 -2.62
C TYR A 45 0.35 3.86 -2.52
N GLN A 46 0.08 4.40 -1.33
CA GLN A 46 -1.04 5.29 -1.09
C GLN A 46 -0.83 6.08 0.20
N ASP A 47 -1.09 7.39 0.17
CA ASP A 47 -1.06 8.28 1.35
C ASP A 47 0.26 8.18 2.16
N ASP A 48 1.39 8.33 1.48
CA ASP A 48 2.75 8.22 2.05
C ASP A 48 3.03 6.90 2.79
N TYR A 49 2.24 5.86 2.50
CA TYR A 49 2.41 4.51 3.03
C TYR A 49 2.55 3.51 1.89
N PHE A 50 3.37 2.49 2.09
CA PHE A 50 3.49 1.37 1.17
C PHE A 50 3.23 0.05 1.88
N ALA A 51 2.71 -0.92 1.14
CA ALA A 51 2.74 -2.31 1.54
C ALA A 51 3.03 -3.17 0.33
N PHE A 52 3.75 -4.26 0.53
CA PHE A 52 3.84 -5.33 -0.45
C PHE A 52 3.40 -6.66 0.15
N GLY A 53 2.88 -7.51 -0.75
CA GLY A 53 2.65 -8.91 -0.52
C GLY A 53 3.29 -9.73 -1.65
N ALA A 54 3.87 -10.86 -1.29
CA ALA A 54 4.51 -11.77 -2.22
C ALA A 54 3.93 -13.18 -2.08
N LYS A 55 3.68 -13.83 -3.23
CA LYS A 55 3.23 -15.22 -3.29
C LYS A 55 3.93 -15.99 -4.39
N ARG A 56 3.97 -17.32 -4.25
CA ARG A 56 4.40 -18.21 -5.32
C ARG A 56 3.33 -18.26 -6.41
N VAL A 57 3.73 -18.21 -7.68
CA VAL A 57 2.80 -18.23 -8.82
C VAL A 57 2.14 -19.60 -8.99
N ALA A 58 2.89 -20.68 -8.74
CA ALA A 58 2.45 -22.05 -8.99
C ALA A 58 1.20 -22.46 -8.18
N ASP A 59 1.06 -21.98 -6.95
CA ASP A 59 0.02 -22.43 -6.01
C ASP A 59 -0.52 -21.32 -5.10
N ASN A 60 -0.13 -20.07 -5.34
CA ASN A 60 -0.52 -18.90 -4.55
C ASN A 60 -0.08 -18.92 -3.07
N HIS A 61 0.87 -19.80 -2.71
CA HIS A 61 1.39 -19.85 -1.35
C HIS A 61 1.98 -18.49 -0.95
N PHE A 62 1.55 -17.97 0.20
CA PHE A 62 2.13 -16.75 0.76
C PHE A 62 3.63 -16.92 1.04
N VAL A 63 4.44 -15.94 0.65
CA VAL A 63 5.89 -15.97 0.89
C VAL A 63 6.35 -14.84 1.81
N SER A 64 5.94 -13.61 1.54
CA SER A 64 6.36 -12.49 2.38
C SER A 64 5.46 -11.28 2.28
N ALA A 65 5.57 -10.40 3.28
CA ALA A 65 4.97 -9.09 3.28
C ALA A 65 5.86 -8.10 4.05
N GLY A 66 5.75 -6.84 3.68
CA GLY A 66 6.39 -5.73 4.38
C GLY A 66 5.72 -4.41 4.01
N GLY A 67 5.93 -3.39 4.83
CA GLY A 67 5.30 -2.10 4.60
C GLY A 67 5.49 -1.14 5.76
N GLY A 68 5.07 0.09 5.53
CA GLY A 68 5.23 1.20 6.46
C GLY A 68 5.19 2.54 5.74
N PRO A 69 5.48 3.66 6.44
CA PRO A 69 5.56 4.96 5.80
C PRO A 69 6.76 5.03 4.84
N PHE A 70 6.59 5.75 3.74
CA PHE A 70 7.66 6.09 2.82
C PHE A 70 7.74 7.61 2.61
N SER A 71 8.86 8.08 2.08
CA SER A 71 8.98 9.44 1.57
C SER A 71 9.89 9.47 0.35
N TYR A 72 9.59 10.36 -0.59
CA TYR A 72 10.42 10.63 -1.75
C TYR A 72 10.63 12.13 -1.90
N VAL A 73 11.79 12.62 -1.46
CA VAL A 73 12.15 14.05 -1.47
C VAL A 73 13.56 14.21 -2.01
N ASP A 74 13.76 15.13 -2.94
CA ASP A 74 15.06 15.43 -3.56
C ASP A 74 15.82 14.19 -4.09
N GLY A 75 15.09 13.26 -4.72
CA GLY A 75 15.66 12.01 -5.25
C GLY A 75 16.05 10.97 -4.19
N LYS A 76 15.77 11.22 -2.90
CA LYS A 76 16.00 10.27 -1.81
C LYS A 76 14.70 9.55 -1.51
N TYR A 77 14.69 8.24 -1.74
CA TYR A 77 13.57 7.37 -1.40
C TYR A 77 13.86 6.66 -0.07
N LEU A 78 12.99 6.86 0.91
CA LEU A 78 13.10 6.27 2.24
C LEU A 78 11.86 5.42 2.53
N GLU A 79 12.06 4.23 3.06
CA GLU A 79 11.00 3.35 3.56
C GLU A 79 11.31 3.04 5.03
N THR A 80 10.36 3.28 5.95
CA THR A 80 10.47 2.82 7.35
C THR A 80 9.54 1.62 7.52
N LEU A 81 10.06 0.51 8.01
CA LEU A 81 9.28 -0.73 8.09
C LEU A 81 8.47 -0.80 9.38
N ASP A 82 7.15 -0.73 9.27
CA ASP A 82 6.21 -0.99 10.37
C ASP A 82 6.00 -2.48 10.61
N PHE A 83 6.13 -3.29 9.55
CA PHE A 83 6.15 -4.74 9.59
C PHE A 83 7.01 -5.28 8.45
N PHE A 84 7.64 -6.43 8.69
CA PHE A 84 8.39 -7.15 7.65
C PHE A 84 8.56 -8.61 8.05
N THR A 85 8.09 -9.53 7.21
CA THR A 85 8.02 -10.96 7.57
C THR A 85 9.32 -11.73 7.31
N LEU A 86 10.19 -11.24 6.43
CA LEU A 86 11.46 -11.93 6.11
C LEU A 86 12.51 -11.72 7.20
N ASP A 87 12.54 -10.54 7.82
CA ASP A 87 13.45 -10.23 8.93
C ASP A 87 12.79 -9.24 9.91
N PRO A 88 12.20 -9.72 11.02
CA PRO A 88 11.60 -8.87 12.04
C PRO A 88 12.57 -7.83 12.63
N PHE A 89 13.89 -8.07 12.57
CA PHE A 89 14.87 -7.10 13.09
C PHE A 89 15.01 -5.84 12.23
N GLN A 90 14.43 -5.80 11.03
CA GLN A 90 14.35 -4.58 10.22
C GLN A 90 13.16 -3.69 10.59
N VAL A 91 12.18 -4.21 11.34
CA VAL A 91 11.03 -3.40 11.80
C VAL A 91 11.52 -2.24 12.68
N GLY A 92 11.04 -1.05 12.38
CA GLY A 92 11.43 0.24 12.97
C GLY A 92 12.65 0.89 12.31
N LYS A 93 13.33 0.22 11.36
CA LYS A 93 14.46 0.82 10.63
C LYS A 93 13.99 1.54 9.38
N THR A 94 14.68 2.63 9.05
CA THR A 94 14.54 3.35 7.79
C THR A 94 15.60 2.88 6.81
N ASN A 95 15.16 2.30 5.70
CA ASN A 95 16.01 1.92 4.59
C ASN A 95 16.06 3.07 3.58
N LYS A 96 17.24 3.28 3.01
CA LYS A 96 17.47 4.29 1.98
C LYS A 96 17.72 3.60 0.65
N TYR A 97 16.98 4.06 -0.36
CA TYR A 97 17.06 3.57 -1.72
C TYR A 97 17.28 4.74 -2.68
N LYS A 98 17.83 4.41 -3.84
CA LYS A 98 17.74 5.25 -5.03
C LYS A 98 16.49 4.85 -5.80
N LEU A 99 15.79 5.85 -6.33
CA LEU A 99 14.63 5.68 -7.18
C LEU A 99 14.92 6.33 -8.53
N ASP A 100 14.91 5.52 -9.59
CA ASP A 100 15.07 5.94 -10.98
C ASP A 100 13.86 5.48 -11.82
N TRP A 101 13.75 6.01 -13.03
CA TRP A 101 12.69 5.67 -13.99
C TRP A 101 13.31 5.31 -15.34
N VAL A 102 12.93 4.16 -15.90
CA VAL A 102 13.39 3.70 -17.22
C VAL A 102 12.21 3.13 -17.98
N ASN A 103 11.86 3.74 -19.12
CA ASN A 103 10.73 3.31 -19.97
C ASN A 103 9.43 3.10 -19.15
N GLU A 104 9.07 4.11 -18.34
CA GLU A 104 7.88 4.11 -17.46
C GLU A 104 7.89 3.05 -16.34
N LYS A 105 8.98 2.28 -16.22
CA LYS A 105 9.22 1.36 -15.10
C LYS A 105 9.96 2.05 -13.98
N MET A 106 9.55 1.76 -12.76
CA MET A 106 10.20 2.22 -11.55
C MET A 106 11.39 1.30 -11.24
N VAL A 107 12.56 1.89 -10.98
CA VAL A 107 13.77 1.15 -10.60
C VAL A 107 14.16 1.56 -9.18
N ILE A 108 14.14 0.60 -8.26
CA ILE A 108 14.57 0.78 -6.86
C ILE A 108 15.92 0.08 -6.71
N SER A 109 16.92 0.78 -6.18
CA SER A 109 18.23 0.17 -5.92
C SER A 109 18.87 0.61 -4.61
N SER A 110 19.65 -0.27 -3.99
CA SER A 110 20.45 0.06 -2.81
C SER A 110 21.61 -0.93 -2.64
N GLU A 111 22.69 -0.50 -1.98
CA GLU A 111 23.78 -1.40 -1.59
C GLU A 111 23.49 -1.97 -0.20
N ILE A 112 23.34 -3.29 -0.12
CA ILE A 112 23.01 -4.02 1.12
C ILE A 112 24.09 -5.08 1.32
N ASN A 113 24.84 -4.98 2.42
CA ASN A 113 25.91 -5.92 2.79
C ASN A 113 26.93 -6.16 1.65
N GLY A 114 27.30 -5.10 0.92
CA GLY A 114 28.25 -5.16 -0.21
C GLY A 114 27.70 -5.79 -1.49
N LYS A 115 26.38 -6.02 -1.57
CA LYS A 115 25.68 -6.44 -2.79
C LYS A 115 24.71 -5.36 -3.23
N MET A 116 24.66 -5.11 -4.54
CA MET A 116 23.68 -4.21 -5.12
C MET A 116 22.35 -4.95 -5.25
N LEU A 117 21.31 -4.46 -4.57
CA LEU A 117 19.92 -4.80 -4.85
C LEU A 117 19.44 -3.90 -6.00
N VAL A 118 18.86 -4.49 -7.04
CA VAL A 118 18.18 -3.74 -8.11
C VAL A 118 16.83 -4.39 -8.40
N GLU A 119 15.74 -3.65 -8.24
CA GLU A 119 14.38 -4.09 -8.51
C GLU A 119 13.75 -3.24 -9.61
N ILE A 120 13.10 -3.89 -10.58
CA ILE A 120 12.36 -3.22 -11.66
C ILE A 120 10.87 -3.52 -11.52
N TRP A 121 10.10 -2.47 -11.31
CA TRP A 121 8.67 -2.51 -11.05
C TRP A 121 7.89 -1.90 -12.21
N GLU A 122 6.81 -2.58 -12.60
CA GLU A 122 5.89 -2.13 -13.64
C GLU A 122 4.56 -1.72 -12.99
N LYS A 123 4.01 -0.56 -13.38
CA LYS A 123 2.72 -0.09 -12.86
C LYS A 123 1.64 -1.05 -13.34
N VAL A 124 0.85 -1.57 -12.39
CA VAL A 124 -0.34 -2.37 -12.68
C VAL A 124 -1.51 -1.44 -12.96
N SER A 125 -1.74 -0.46 -12.08
CA SER A 125 -2.78 0.57 -12.22
C SER A 125 -2.59 1.66 -11.16
N ASP A 126 -3.09 2.86 -11.44
CA ASP A 126 -3.27 3.96 -10.48
C ASP A 126 -4.73 4.44 -10.42
N GLU A 127 -5.66 3.60 -10.88
CA GLU A 127 -7.10 3.87 -10.79
C GLU A 127 -7.53 4.13 -9.33
N LYS A 128 -8.41 5.12 -9.19
CA LYS A 128 -8.98 5.55 -7.91
C LYS A 128 -10.48 5.26 -7.84
N ASN A 129 -10.95 5.05 -6.61
CA ASN A 129 -12.35 4.90 -6.24
C ASN A 129 -12.56 5.41 -4.80
N ASP A 130 -13.79 5.33 -4.31
CA ASP A 130 -14.21 5.84 -3.00
C ASP A 130 -13.40 5.29 -1.80
N LEU A 131 -12.79 4.11 -1.95
CA LEU A 131 -12.00 3.47 -0.89
C LEU A 131 -10.49 3.51 -1.14
N THR A 132 -10.03 4.13 -2.23
CA THR A 132 -8.60 4.34 -2.48
C THR A 132 -8.02 5.18 -1.34
N GLY A 133 -7.10 4.58 -0.59
CA GLY A 133 -6.60 5.17 0.64
C GLY A 133 -5.81 4.17 1.48
N ASN A 134 -5.09 4.69 2.47
CA ASN A 134 -4.53 3.92 3.57
C ASN A 134 -5.39 4.10 4.82
N TRP A 135 -5.89 2.99 5.36
CA TRP A 135 -6.89 2.98 6.43
C TRP A 135 -6.41 2.21 7.65
N VAL A 136 -6.80 2.65 8.85
CA VAL A 136 -6.57 1.94 10.11
C VAL A 136 -7.90 1.66 10.81
N ILE A 137 -8.06 0.47 11.37
CA ILE A 137 -9.30 0.12 12.06
C ILE A 137 -9.41 0.86 13.40
N THR A 138 -10.51 1.57 13.60
CA THR A 138 -10.78 2.36 14.81
C THR A 138 -12.09 2.01 15.49
N GLY A 139 -12.95 1.20 14.85
CA GLY A 139 -14.21 0.81 15.45
C GLY A 139 -14.70 -0.57 15.02
N ARG A 140 -15.48 -1.20 15.90
CA ARG A 140 -16.21 -2.45 15.62
C ARG A 140 -17.57 -2.41 16.29
N LYS A 141 -18.59 -2.95 15.62
CA LYS A 141 -19.92 -3.13 16.22
C LYS A 141 -20.04 -4.53 16.84
N ARG A 142 -20.64 -4.61 18.03
CA ARG A 142 -21.06 -5.87 18.66
C ARG A 142 -22.50 -5.70 19.13
N GLY A 143 -23.42 -6.49 18.59
CA GLY A 143 -24.85 -6.24 18.78
C GLY A 143 -25.20 -4.87 18.22
N GLU A 144 -25.74 -3.97 19.06
CA GLU A 144 -26.07 -2.60 18.67
C GLU A 144 -24.97 -1.57 19.02
N GLU A 145 -24.01 -1.95 19.86
CA GLU A 145 -22.99 -1.04 20.38
C GLU A 145 -21.80 -0.94 19.43
N ILE A 146 -21.35 0.30 19.17
CA ILE A 146 -20.09 0.58 18.47
C ILE A 146 -19.02 0.86 19.51
N SER A 147 -18.00 0.00 19.55
CA SER A 147 -16.79 0.23 20.33
C SER A 147 -15.75 0.93 19.45
N ARG A 148 -15.11 1.98 19.98
CA ARG A 148 -14.01 2.71 19.35
C ARG A 148 -12.69 2.43 20.06
N SER A 149 -11.59 2.46 19.31
CA SER A 149 -10.23 2.31 19.83
C SER A 149 -9.28 3.26 19.12
N THR A 150 -8.33 3.83 19.87
CA THR A 150 -7.17 4.52 19.30
C THR A 150 -6.09 3.49 18.97
N PRO A 151 -5.72 3.29 17.69
CA PRO A 151 -4.66 2.39 17.29
C PRO A 151 -3.31 2.75 17.95
N GLY A 152 -2.64 1.75 18.51
CA GLY A 152 -1.27 1.87 19.05
C GLY A 152 -0.27 1.07 18.22
N ALA A 153 0.82 0.62 18.85
CA ALA A 153 1.82 -0.24 18.19
C ALA A 153 1.20 -1.50 17.57
N ARG A 154 0.27 -2.14 18.29
CA ARG A 154 -0.59 -3.19 17.75
C ARG A 154 -1.75 -2.57 16.97
N ARG A 155 -1.78 -2.79 15.66
CA ARG A 155 -2.82 -2.23 14.78
C ARG A 155 -3.09 -3.12 13.56
N THR A 156 -4.23 -2.86 12.93
CA THR A 156 -4.57 -3.44 11.62
C THR A 156 -4.77 -2.31 10.63
N VAL A 157 -4.04 -2.39 9.52
CA VAL A 157 -4.07 -1.42 8.42
C VAL A 157 -4.65 -2.11 7.20
N LYS A 158 -5.39 -1.37 6.37
CA LYS A 158 -5.80 -1.79 5.04
C LYS A 158 -5.44 -0.70 4.04
N ILE A 159 -4.60 -1.03 3.07
CA ILE A 159 -4.19 -0.12 2.00
C ILE A 159 -4.84 -0.56 0.69
N LEU A 160 -5.42 0.38 -0.05
CA LEU A 160 -6.13 0.16 -1.31
C LEU A 160 -5.69 1.20 -2.35
N SER A 161 -5.20 0.76 -3.51
CA SER A 161 -4.88 1.64 -4.64
C SER A 161 -4.71 0.84 -5.93
N GLY A 162 -5.06 1.42 -7.09
CA GLY A 162 -4.85 0.79 -8.40
C GLY A 162 -5.48 -0.60 -8.52
N GLY A 163 -6.71 -0.76 -8.03
CA GLY A 163 -7.45 -2.03 -8.03
C GLY A 163 -6.86 -3.15 -7.14
N ARG A 164 -5.83 -2.86 -6.33
CA ARG A 164 -5.20 -3.80 -5.39
C ARG A 164 -5.45 -3.39 -3.95
N PHE A 165 -5.62 -4.37 -3.08
CA PHE A 165 -5.71 -4.15 -1.63
C PHE A 165 -4.80 -5.10 -0.87
N GLN A 166 -4.40 -4.67 0.32
CA GLN A 166 -3.77 -5.53 1.31
C GLN A 166 -4.20 -5.07 2.71
N TRP A 167 -4.65 -6.01 3.54
CA TRP A 167 -4.80 -5.78 4.98
C TRP A 167 -3.69 -6.48 5.74
N ILE A 168 -3.21 -5.87 6.82
CA ILE A 168 -2.11 -6.37 7.63
C ILE A 168 -2.38 -6.10 9.11
N ALA A 169 -2.28 -7.12 9.96
CA ALA A 169 -2.30 -7.01 11.41
C ALA A 169 -0.91 -7.30 11.98
N PHE A 170 -0.37 -6.39 12.79
CA PHE A 170 0.99 -6.45 13.31
C PHE A 170 1.15 -5.64 14.61
N ASN A 171 2.33 -5.75 15.23
CA ASN A 171 2.78 -4.90 16.31
C ASN A 171 4.18 -4.35 15.97
N SER A 172 4.29 -3.03 15.77
CA SER A 172 5.55 -2.39 15.36
C SER A 172 6.60 -2.30 16.48
N GLU A 173 6.19 -2.33 17.75
CA GLU A 173 7.13 -2.30 18.89
C GLU A 173 7.70 -3.68 19.20
N THR A 174 6.83 -4.70 19.25
CA THR A 174 7.26 -6.08 19.52
C THR A 174 7.76 -6.79 18.27
N LYS A 175 7.58 -6.18 17.09
CA LYS A 175 7.94 -6.72 15.77
C LYS A 175 7.12 -7.96 15.39
N GLU A 176 6.00 -8.17 16.09
CA GLU A 176 5.15 -9.32 15.88
C GLU A 176 4.28 -9.15 14.63
N PHE A 177 4.27 -10.16 13.78
CA PHE A 177 3.39 -10.22 12.63
C PHE A 177 2.20 -11.16 12.93
N SER A 178 0.98 -10.62 12.88
CA SER A 178 -0.24 -11.38 13.17
C SER A 178 -0.94 -11.93 11.93
N GLY A 179 -0.78 -11.33 10.76
CA GLY A 179 -1.31 -11.87 9.51
C GLY A 179 -1.59 -10.82 8.45
N THR A 180 -1.68 -11.25 7.20
CA THR A 180 -2.04 -10.40 6.05
C THR A 180 -2.79 -11.19 5.00
N GLY A 181 -3.69 -10.51 4.30
CA GLY A 181 -4.30 -10.99 3.07
C GLY A 181 -4.38 -9.85 2.07
N GLY A 182 -4.41 -10.20 0.78
CA GLY A 182 -4.47 -9.20 -0.27
C GLY A 182 -4.84 -9.78 -1.63
N GLY A 183 -5.11 -8.88 -2.56
CA GLY A 183 -5.54 -9.24 -3.90
C GLY A 183 -6.13 -8.07 -4.66
N THR A 184 -7.16 -8.34 -5.45
CA THR A 184 -7.86 -7.31 -6.21
C THR A 184 -9.14 -6.92 -5.52
N TYR A 185 -9.60 -5.70 -5.74
CA TYR A 185 -10.88 -5.25 -5.22
C TYR A 185 -11.66 -4.40 -6.22
N THR A 186 -12.96 -4.30 -5.99
CA THR A 186 -13.80 -3.24 -6.54
C THR A 186 -14.52 -2.51 -5.41
N ALA A 187 -14.73 -1.20 -5.58
CA ALA A 187 -15.54 -0.39 -4.67
C ALA A 187 -16.44 0.50 -5.52
N LYS A 188 -17.71 0.11 -5.67
CA LYS A 188 -18.66 0.79 -6.55
C LYS A 188 -20.08 0.62 -6.02
N ASP A 189 -20.90 1.67 -6.10
CA ASP A 189 -22.33 1.64 -5.75
C ASP A 189 -22.60 1.05 -4.34
N GLY A 190 -21.75 1.40 -3.36
CA GLY A 190 -21.85 0.88 -1.99
C GLY A 190 -21.43 -0.58 -1.79
N LYS A 191 -20.91 -1.24 -2.84
CA LYS A 191 -20.39 -2.61 -2.81
C LYS A 191 -18.88 -2.66 -2.89
N TYR A 192 -18.28 -3.34 -1.92
CA TYR A 192 -16.84 -3.59 -1.83
C TYR A 192 -16.58 -5.09 -1.92
N ILE A 193 -15.97 -5.51 -3.02
CA ILE A 193 -15.71 -6.93 -3.31
C ILE A 193 -14.22 -7.17 -3.25
N GLU A 194 -13.78 -8.06 -2.36
CA GLU A 194 -12.39 -8.51 -2.24
C GLU A 194 -12.21 -9.86 -2.95
N ASN A 195 -11.25 -9.96 -3.87
CA ASN A 195 -10.81 -11.24 -4.43
C ASN A 195 -9.45 -11.60 -3.85
N ILE A 196 -9.42 -12.64 -3.01
CA ILE A 196 -8.24 -13.02 -2.24
C ILE A 196 -7.24 -13.75 -3.13
N THR A 197 -6.04 -13.19 -3.28
CA THR A 197 -4.96 -13.78 -4.09
C THR A 197 -3.83 -14.37 -3.27
N PHE A 198 -3.67 -13.93 -2.01
CA PHE A 198 -2.81 -14.57 -1.01
C PHE A 198 -3.39 -14.36 0.39
N PHE A 199 -3.08 -15.29 1.30
CA PHE A 199 -3.42 -15.16 2.72
C PHE A 199 -2.39 -15.86 3.60
N SER A 200 -1.72 -15.13 4.49
CA SER A 200 -0.56 -15.65 5.22
C SER A 200 -0.86 -16.68 6.30
N ARG A 201 -2.14 -16.90 6.64
CA ARG A 201 -2.54 -17.83 7.71
C ARG A 201 -3.16 -19.10 7.18
N ASP A 202 -3.71 -19.08 5.97
CA ASP A 202 -4.49 -20.19 5.43
C ASP A 202 -4.67 -20.06 3.91
N ASP A 203 -3.83 -20.76 3.15
CA ASP A 203 -3.89 -20.72 1.68
C ASP A 203 -5.19 -21.32 1.12
N SER A 204 -5.94 -22.11 1.90
CA SER A 204 -7.24 -22.67 1.45
C SER A 204 -8.29 -21.60 1.18
N ARG A 205 -8.05 -20.37 1.64
CA ARG A 205 -8.90 -19.19 1.41
C ARG A 205 -8.59 -18.45 0.12
N VAL A 206 -7.49 -18.77 -0.57
CA VAL A 206 -7.14 -18.13 -1.83
C VAL A 206 -8.14 -18.52 -2.91
N GLY A 207 -8.52 -17.54 -3.74
CA GLY A 207 -9.57 -17.67 -4.75
C GLY A 207 -10.98 -17.39 -4.23
N ALA A 208 -11.15 -17.17 -2.92
CA ALA A 208 -12.41 -16.69 -2.38
C ALA A 208 -12.71 -15.25 -2.83
N SER A 209 -13.98 -14.96 -3.09
CA SER A 209 -14.50 -13.62 -3.28
C SER A 209 -15.41 -13.27 -2.12
N LEU A 210 -15.17 -12.14 -1.47
CA LEU A 210 -15.92 -11.67 -0.31
C LEU A 210 -16.68 -10.39 -0.67
N ASP A 211 -18.00 -10.41 -0.51
CA ASP A 211 -18.90 -9.29 -0.77
C ASP A 211 -19.23 -8.57 0.54
N PHE A 212 -18.90 -7.27 0.57
CA PHE A 212 -19.21 -6.37 1.66
C PHE A 212 -19.99 -5.16 1.15
N ASN A 213 -20.80 -4.59 2.02
CA ASN A 213 -21.30 -3.24 1.84
C ASN A 213 -20.29 -2.24 2.42
N TYR A 214 -20.14 -1.10 1.76
CA TYR A 214 -19.38 0.02 2.29
C TYR A 214 -20.16 1.33 2.20
N GLU A 215 -19.81 2.24 3.09
CA GLU A 215 -20.25 3.63 3.05
C GLU A 215 -19.15 4.51 3.65
N VAL A 216 -18.85 5.65 3.04
CA VAL A 216 -17.92 6.63 3.63
C VAL A 216 -18.75 7.73 4.29
N LYS A 217 -18.67 7.85 5.62
CA LYS A 217 -19.36 8.87 6.43
C LYS A 217 -18.34 9.71 7.16
N ASP A 218 -18.42 11.03 7.01
CA ASP A 218 -17.54 11.96 7.70
C ASP A 218 -16.04 11.63 7.54
N GLY A 219 -15.67 11.10 6.36
CA GLY A 219 -14.30 10.67 6.04
C GLY A 219 -13.89 9.29 6.60
N GLU A 220 -14.77 8.60 7.30
CA GLU A 220 -14.55 7.24 7.79
C GLU A 220 -15.26 6.20 6.92
N TRP A 221 -14.58 5.09 6.68
CA TRP A 221 -15.14 3.97 5.94
C TRP A 221 -15.85 3.01 6.90
N HIS A 222 -17.16 2.90 6.75
CA HIS A 222 -18.01 1.92 7.39
C HIS A 222 -18.09 0.68 6.51
N HIS A 223 -17.60 -0.45 7.02
CA HIS A 223 -17.47 -1.72 6.32
C HIS A 223 -18.37 -2.76 6.99
N SER A 224 -19.22 -3.46 6.22
CA SER A 224 -20.12 -4.46 6.80
C SER A 224 -20.42 -5.61 5.84
N GLY A 225 -20.74 -6.78 6.37
CA GLY A 225 -21.06 -7.97 5.57
C GLY A 225 -20.79 -9.23 6.37
N LEU A 226 -20.44 -10.31 5.66
CA LEU A 226 -20.06 -11.57 6.28
C LEU A 226 -18.55 -11.75 6.16
N SER A 227 -17.92 -12.12 7.28
CA SER A 227 -16.53 -12.55 7.27
C SER A 227 -16.35 -13.79 6.41
N SER A 228 -15.09 -14.12 6.16
CA SER A 228 -14.69 -15.35 5.49
C SER A 228 -15.25 -16.62 6.16
N LYS A 229 -15.60 -16.58 7.46
CA LYS A 229 -16.19 -17.70 8.20
C LYS A 229 -17.73 -17.68 8.21
N GLY A 230 -18.36 -16.69 7.59
CA GLY A 230 -19.82 -16.50 7.59
C GLY A 230 -20.35 -15.67 8.76
N ASP A 231 -19.49 -15.22 9.69
CA ASP A 231 -19.91 -14.39 10.82
C ASP A 231 -20.17 -12.94 10.37
N PRO A 232 -21.25 -12.27 10.82
CA PRO A 232 -21.52 -10.88 10.50
C PRO A 232 -20.44 -9.96 11.08
N ILE A 233 -19.98 -9.01 10.27
CA ILE A 233 -19.01 -7.99 10.68
C ILE A 233 -19.54 -6.59 10.41
N TYR A 234 -19.10 -5.67 11.26
CA TYR A 234 -19.21 -4.25 11.04
C TYR A 234 -17.99 -3.58 11.65
N GLU A 235 -17.21 -2.93 10.80
CA GLU A 235 -15.94 -2.30 11.14
C GLU A 235 -15.94 -0.86 10.68
N ILE A 236 -15.25 0.01 11.42
CA ILE A 236 -15.03 1.40 11.05
C ILE A 236 -13.54 1.62 10.88
N TRP A 237 -13.20 2.13 9.71
CA TRP A 237 -11.85 2.39 9.25
C TRP A 237 -11.66 3.89 9.08
N THR A 238 -10.65 4.44 9.74
CA THR A 238 -10.31 5.86 9.67
C THR A 238 -9.08 6.02 8.77
N PRO A 239 -8.92 7.11 8.01
CA PRO A 239 -7.68 7.37 7.28
C PRO A 239 -6.47 7.24 8.21
N TYR A 240 -5.42 6.53 7.78
CA TYR A 240 -4.29 6.16 8.63
C TYR A 240 -3.65 7.38 9.30
N ALA A 241 -3.43 8.45 8.54
CA ALA A 241 -2.84 9.70 9.03
C ALA A 241 -3.67 10.43 10.10
N ILE A 242 -4.97 10.11 10.19
CA ILE A 242 -5.90 10.68 11.20
C ILE A 242 -6.03 9.71 12.39
N GLY A 243 -6.26 8.43 12.10
CA GLY A 243 -6.53 7.42 13.11
C GLY A 243 -5.30 7.01 13.91
N TYR A 244 -4.10 7.05 13.31
CA TYR A 244 -2.85 6.71 13.98
C TYR A 244 -1.99 7.96 14.19
N THR A 245 -1.97 8.45 15.43
CA THR A 245 -1.17 9.62 15.84
C THR A 245 0.19 9.24 16.43
N GLY A 246 0.56 7.96 16.37
CA GLY A 246 1.78 7.44 16.96
C GLY A 246 3.02 7.91 16.19
N LYS A 247 3.87 8.68 16.86
CA LYS A 247 5.30 8.81 16.58
C LYS A 247 6.06 8.11 17.70
#